data_AF-A0A970J947-F1
#
_entry.id   AF-A0A970J947-F1
#
_cell.length_a   1.000
_cell.length_b   1.000
_cell.length_c   1.000
_cell.angle_alpha   90.00
_cell.angle_beta   90.00
_cell.angle_gamma   90.00
#
_symmetry.space_group_name_H-M   'P 1'
#
loop_
_entity.id
_entity.type
_entity.pdbx_description
1 polymer ?
#
loop_
_entity_poly.entity_id
_entity_poly.type
_entity_poly.pdbx_seq_one_letter_code
_entity_poly.pdbx_strand_id
1 'polypeptide(L)'
;MNIVLRCSLLIGVLLFFILIIVFIRKKAFSLKHSLLWLLAGTCLLISAIFPEIIDTLSSILGIVSPVNTVFVLIIFFILVILMSITSIVSKQSEKIKRLAQYNALLEKRVREMENEKNRIDRSA
;
A
#
# COMPACT_ATOMS: atom_id res chain seq x y z
N MET A 1 30.17 5.76 16.53
CA MET A 1 29.00 6.30 15.80
C MET A 1 28.88 7.79 16.08
N ASN A 2 28.87 8.64 15.05
CA ASN A 2 28.83 10.10 15.21
C ASN A 2 27.49 10.55 15.81
N ILE A 3 27.51 11.45 16.80
CA ILE A 3 26.29 11.91 17.52
C ILE A 3 25.26 12.52 16.56
N VAL A 4 25.75 13.16 15.49
CA VAL A 4 24.97 13.77 14.42
C VAL A 4 24.10 12.75 13.68
N LEU A 5 24.62 11.54 13.43
CA LEU A 5 23.87 10.45 12.76
C LEU A 5 22.78 9.89 13.67
N ARG A 6 23.01 9.82 14.98
CA ARG A 6 21.99 9.41 15.95
C ARG A 6 20.86 10.43 16.01
N CYS A 7 21.18 11.72 16.10
CA CYS A 7 20.17 12.77 16.14
C CYS A 7 19.35 12.84 14.84
N SER A 8 19.97 12.70 13.67
CA SER A 8 19.23 12.70 12.40
C SER A 8 18.31 11.49 12.24
N LEU A 9 18.75 10.29 12.67
CA LEU A 9 17.90 9.09 12.71
C LEU A 9 16.70 9.26 13.65
N LEU A 10 16.93 9.77 14.86
CA LEU A 10 15.87 10.01 15.84
C LEU A 10 14.82 11.00 15.31
N ILE A 11 15.27 12.11 14.72
CA ILE A 11 14.38 13.10 14.10
C ILE A 11 13.59 12.47 12.93
N GLY A 12 14.26 11.70 12.08
CA GLY A 12 13.61 11.00 10.97
C GLY A 12 12.53 10.03 11.43
N VAL A 13 12.78 9.26 12.49
CA VAL A 13 11.82 8.31 13.06
C VAL A 13 10.63 9.02 13.70
N LEU A 14 10.87 10.10 14.44
CA LEU A 14 9.82 10.92 15.05
C LEU A 14 8.89 11.51 13.98
N LEU A 15 9.47 12.04 12.90
CA LEU A 15 8.73 12.60 11.78
C LEU A 15 7.97 11.53 11.00
N PHE A 16 8.54 10.33 10.85
CA PHE A 16 7.87 9.16 10.27
C PHE A 16 6.67 8.72 11.11
N PHE A 17 6.81 8.67 12.44
CA PHE A 17 5.73 8.34 13.35
C PHE A 17 4.59 9.37 13.30
N ILE A 18 4.93 10.67 13.27
CA ILE A 18 3.94 11.74 13.09
C ILE A 18 3.20 11.57 11.76
N LEU A 19 3.91 11.28 10.67
CA LEU A 19 3.32 11.01 9.36
C LEU A 19 2.33 9.84 9.41
N ILE A 20 2.69 8.72 10.04
CA ILE A 20 1.79 7.57 10.24
C ILE A 20 0.53 7.99 11.01
N ILE A 21 0.69 8.69 12.13
CA ILE A 21 -0.43 9.12 12.98
C ILE A 21 -1.37 10.05 12.21
N VAL A 22 -0.82 10.99 11.43
CA VAL A 22 -1.60 11.89 10.56
C VAL A 22 -2.34 11.10 9.47
N PHE A 23 -1.68 10.11 8.85
CA PHE A 23 -2.29 9.24 7.84
C PHE A 23 -3.44 8.38 8.41
N ILE A 24 -3.26 7.82 9.61
CA ILE A 24 -4.28 7.06 10.32
C ILE A 24 -5.47 7.96 10.70
N ARG A 25 -5.19 9.15 11.26
CA ARG A 25 -6.25 10.11 11.65
C ARG A 25 -7.05 10.65 10.48
N LYS A 26 -6.44 10.80 9.30
CA LYS A 26 -7.15 11.25 8.11
C LYS A 26 -8.14 10.24 7.52
N LYS A 27 -8.26 9.01 8.08
CA LYS A 27 -9.18 7.94 7.61
C LYS A 27 -9.12 7.66 6.09
N ALA A 28 -8.05 8.06 5.42
CA ALA A 28 -8.01 8.10 3.96
C ALA A 28 -7.66 6.75 3.33
N PHE A 29 -7.11 5.80 4.10
CA PHE A 29 -6.69 4.49 3.63
C PHE A 29 -7.44 3.37 4.36
N SER A 30 -7.90 2.36 3.60
CA SER A 30 -8.49 1.17 4.20
C SER A 30 -7.50 0.53 5.18
N LEU A 31 -8.01 -0.01 6.31
CA LEU A 31 -7.22 -0.61 7.40
C LEU A 31 -6.04 -1.48 6.93
N LYS A 32 -6.19 -2.14 5.77
CA LYS A 32 -5.18 -3.01 5.17
C LYS A 32 -3.88 -2.28 4.79
N HIS A 33 -3.97 -1.06 4.26
CA HIS A 33 -2.78 -0.31 3.83
C HIS A 33 -2.05 0.33 5.00
N SER A 34 -2.82 0.82 5.98
CA SER A 34 -2.26 1.35 7.22
C SER A 34 -1.49 0.28 7.99
N LEU A 35 -1.92 -0.99 7.93
CA LEU A 35 -1.24 -2.10 8.61
C LEU A 35 0.17 -2.35 8.07
N LEU A 36 0.35 -2.34 6.74
CA LEU A 36 1.68 -2.50 6.11
C LEU A 36 2.62 -1.34 6.45
N TRP A 37 2.10 -0.10 6.43
CA TRP A 37 2.86 1.08 6.82
C TRP A 37 3.23 1.09 8.31
N LEU A 38 2.32 0.62 9.17
CA LEU A 38 2.55 0.52 10.61
C LEU A 38 3.61 -0.55 10.91
N LEU A 39 3.59 -1.68 10.19
CA LEU A 39 4.62 -2.72 10.30
C LEU A 39 5.99 -2.24 9.81
N ALA A 40 6.03 -1.55 8.66
CA ALA A 40 7.25 -0.95 8.15
C ALA A 40 7.82 0.11 9.12
N GLY A 41 6.97 0.98 9.67
CA GLY A 41 7.37 1.98 10.66
C GLY A 41 7.81 1.38 11.99
N THR A 42 7.21 0.27 12.41
CA THR A 42 7.63 -0.47 13.60
C THR A 42 9.01 -1.08 13.40
N CYS A 43 9.27 -1.70 12.23
CA CYS A 43 10.62 -2.20 11.91
C CYS A 43 11.67 -1.09 11.87
N LEU A 44 11.31 0.08 11.35
CA LEU A 44 12.17 1.26 11.30
C LEU A 44 12.47 1.81 12.70
N LEU A 45 11.46 1.85 13.58
CA LEU A 45 11.61 2.25 14.98
C LEU A 45 12.52 1.29 15.76
N ILE A 46 12.32 -0.03 15.60
CA ILE A 46 13.21 -1.05 16.18
C ILE A 46 14.64 -0.86 15.70
N SER A 47 14.83 -0.59 14.41
CA SER A 47 16.15 -0.34 13.81
C SER A 47 16.85 0.90 14.39
N ALA A 48 16.08 1.92 14.79
CA ALA A 48 16.63 3.13 15.39
C ALA A 48 16.98 2.98 16.88
N ILE A 49 16.21 2.18 17.63
CA ILE A 49 16.46 1.89 19.05
C ILE A 49 17.61 0.90 19.21
N PHE A 50 17.73 -0.08 18.31
CA PHE A 50 18.72 -1.16 18.37
C PHE A 50 19.68 -1.11 17.17
N PRO A 51 20.67 -0.19 17.18
CA PRO A 51 21.66 -0.09 16.11
C PRO A 51 22.56 -1.33 16.00
N GLU A 52 22.76 -2.09 17.10
CA GLU A 52 23.52 -3.34 17.08
C GLU A 52 22.97 -4.35 16.08
N ILE A 53 21.63 -4.43 15.93
CA ILE A 53 20.99 -5.33 14.95
C ILE A 53 21.38 -4.92 13.53
N ILE A 54 21.35 -3.61 13.25
CA ILE A 54 21.73 -3.04 11.96
C ILE A 54 23.22 -3.24 11.68
N ASP A 55 24.08 -3.09 12.68
CA ASP A 55 25.52 -3.32 12.53
C ASP A 55 25.82 -4.79 12.20
N THR A 56 25.16 -5.76 12.87
CA THR A 56 25.25 -7.18 12.49
C THR A 56 24.74 -7.45 11.07
N LEU A 57 23.61 -6.85 10.69
CA LEU A 57 23.05 -7.01 9.34
C LEU A 57 23.97 -6.41 8.28
N SER A 58 24.57 -5.26 8.58
CA SER A 58 25.55 -4.56 7.74
C SER A 58 26.78 -5.44 7.51
N SER A 59 27.27 -6.11 8.56
CA SER A 59 28.40 -7.02 8.47
C SER A 59 28.09 -8.26 7.61
N ILE A 60 26.88 -8.83 7.73
CA ILE A 60 26.44 -9.97 6.90
C ILE A 60 26.29 -9.55 5.42
N LEU A 61 25.73 -8.36 5.18
CA LEU A 61 25.52 -7.83 3.83
C LEU A 61 26.80 -7.24 3.21
N GLY A 62 27.90 -7.13 3.96
CA GLY A 62 29.15 -6.50 3.51
C GLY A 62 29.07 -4.99 3.31
N ILE A 63 28.11 -4.32 3.96
CA ILE A 63 27.87 -2.88 3.85
C ILE A 63 28.72 -2.16 4.91
N VAL A 64 29.53 -1.19 4.48
CA VAL A 64 30.47 -0.47 5.37
C VAL A 64 29.78 0.60 6.21
N SER A 65 28.71 1.22 5.70
CA SER A 65 27.99 2.29 6.37
C SER A 65 26.66 1.79 6.95
N PRO A 66 26.44 1.89 8.28
CA PRO A 66 25.17 1.52 8.91
C PRO A 66 23.96 2.24 8.30
N VAL A 67 24.18 3.49 7.82
CA VAL A 67 23.16 4.28 7.14
C VAL A 67 22.71 3.62 5.83
N ASN A 68 23.64 3.06 5.07
CA ASN A 68 23.33 2.40 3.80
C ASN A 68 22.53 1.11 4.03
N THR A 69 22.79 0.40 5.13
CA THR A 69 22.03 -0.79 5.52
C THR A 69 20.57 -0.44 5.81
N VAL A 70 20.32 0.68 6.52
CA VAL A 70 18.96 1.19 6.73
C VAL A 70 18.30 1.58 5.40
N PHE A 71 19.02 2.22 4.48
CA PHE A 71 18.49 2.55 3.15
C PHE A 71 18.05 1.32 2.37
N VAL A 72 18.87 0.26 2.33
CA VAL A 72 18.52 -0.99 1.65
C VAL A 72 17.26 -1.60 2.27
N LEU A 73 17.16 -1.57 3.60
CA LEU A 73 16.01 -2.08 4.34
C LEU A 73 14.73 -1.29 4.04
N ILE A 74 14.82 0.04 3.96
CA ILE A 74 13.72 0.91 3.56
C ILE A 74 13.28 0.62 2.12
N ILE A 75 14.23 0.51 1.18
CA ILE A 75 13.93 0.19 -0.22
C ILE A 75 13.24 -1.17 -0.32
N PHE A 76 13.69 -2.16 0.44
CA PHE A 76 13.06 -3.48 0.51
C PHE A 76 11.60 -3.38 0.99
N PHE A 77 11.33 -2.66 2.08
CA PHE A 77 9.96 -2.44 2.54
C PHE A 77 9.09 -1.71 1.51
N ILE A 78 9.65 -0.69 0.84
CA ILE A 78 8.96 0.03 -0.22
C ILE A 78 8.58 -0.93 -1.36
N LEU A 79 9.47 -1.83 -1.78
CA LEU A 79 9.16 -2.83 -2.80
C LEU A 79 8.02 -3.77 -2.39
N VAL A 80 8.01 -4.24 -1.14
CA VAL A 80 6.92 -5.08 -0.59
C VAL A 80 5.59 -4.32 -0.59
N ILE A 81 5.61 -3.05 -0.20
CA ILE A 81 4.43 -2.18 -0.21
C ILE A 81 3.94 -1.97 -1.65
N LEU A 82 4.85 -1.70 -2.60
CA LEU A 82 4.53 -1.57 -4.03
C LEU A 82 3.88 -2.83 -4.58
N MET A 83 4.44 -4.01 -4.30
CA MET A 83 3.85 -5.29 -4.70
C MET A 83 2.43 -5.47 -4.14
N SER A 84 2.24 -5.11 -2.86
CA SER A 84 0.94 -5.17 -2.21
C SER A 84 -0.08 -4.24 -2.85
N ILE A 85 0.31 -2.99 -3.16
CA ILE A 85 -0.55 -2.02 -3.84
C ILE A 85 -0.89 -2.51 -5.25
N THR A 86 0.10 -2.99 -6.01
CA THR A 86 -0.09 -3.54 -7.36
C THR A 86 -1.09 -4.71 -7.36
N SER A 87 -1.00 -5.62 -6.39
CA SER A 87 -1.96 -6.72 -6.25
C SER A 87 -3.39 -6.22 -6.00
N ILE A 88 -3.54 -5.19 -5.16
CA ILE A 88 -4.85 -4.60 -4.84
C ILE A 88 -5.44 -3.90 -6.06
N VAL A 89 -4.62 -3.10 -6.77
CA VAL A 89 -5.02 -2.43 -8.02
C VAL A 89 -5.43 -3.44 -9.08
N SER A 90 -4.69 -4.55 -9.21
CA SER A 90 -5.04 -5.65 -10.12
C SER A 90 -6.42 -6.23 -9.82
N LYS A 91 -6.70 -6.57 -8.55
CA LYS A 91 -8.02 -7.07 -8.11
C LYS A 91 -9.13 -6.04 -8.30
N GLN A 92 -8.86 -4.76 -8.06
CA GLN A 92 -9.83 -3.69 -8.29
C GLN A 92 -10.15 -3.55 -9.79
N SER A 93 -9.14 -3.61 -10.65
CA SER A 93 -9.33 -3.59 -12.11
C SER A 93 -10.22 -4.73 -12.59
N GLU A 94 -10.02 -5.95 -12.06
CA GLU A 94 -10.88 -7.09 -12.41
C GLU A 94 -12.34 -6.88 -11.97
N LYS A 95 -12.56 -6.34 -10.77
CA LYS A 95 -13.92 -6.01 -10.29
C LYS A 95 -14.60 -4.96 -11.17
N ILE A 96 -13.87 -3.92 -11.58
CA ILE A 96 -14.38 -2.90 -12.49
C ILE A 96 -14.78 -3.52 -13.85
N LYS A 97 -13.93 -4.39 -14.40
CA LYS A 97 -14.26 -5.12 -15.64
C LYS A 97 -15.53 -5.95 -15.50
N ARG A 98 -15.67 -6.71 -14.40
CA ARG A 98 -16.88 -7.52 -14.12
C ARG A 98 -18.12 -6.65 -13.98
N LEU A 99 -18.03 -5.52 -13.28
CA LEU A 99 -19.14 -4.56 -13.14
C LEU A 99 -19.57 -3.99 -14.49
N ALA A 100 -18.61 -3.61 -15.34
CA ALA A 100 -18.91 -3.14 -16.69
C ALA A 100 -19.60 -4.22 -17.55
N GLN A 101 -19.15 -5.48 -17.45
CA GLN A 101 -19.80 -6.61 -18.13
C GLN A 101 -21.22 -6.86 -17.63
N TYR A 102 -21.43 -6.83 -16.31
CA TYR A 102 -22.77 -6.94 -15.73
C TYR A 102 -23.69 -5.83 -16.22
N ASN A 103 -23.20 -4.58 -16.25
CA ASN A 103 -23.97 -3.44 -16.71
C ASN A 103 -24.39 -3.60 -18.18
N ALA A 104 -23.46 -4.02 -19.06
CA ALA A 104 -23.78 -4.28 -20.46
C ALA A 104 -24.82 -5.40 -20.65
N LEU A 105 -24.77 -6.45 -19.82
CA LEU A 105 -25.76 -7.54 -19.87
C LEU A 105 -27.14 -7.07 -19.38
N LEU A 106 -27.18 -6.24 -18.34
CA LEU A 106 -28.39 -5.61 -17.83
C LEU A 106 -29.02 -4.69 -18.89
N GLU A 107 -28.22 -3.83 -19.53
CA GLU A 107 -28.67 -2.94 -20.60
C GLU A 107 -29.26 -3.73 -21.78
N LYS A 108 -28.61 -4.82 -22.18
CA LYS A 108 -29.14 -5.73 -23.22
C LYS A 108 -30.50 -6.31 -22.83
N ARG A 109 -30.66 -6.81 -21.60
CA ARG A 109 -31.93 -7.38 -21.11
C ARG A 109 -33.05 -6.35 -21.09
N VAL A 110 -32.76 -5.13 -20.63
CA VAL A 110 -33.74 -4.03 -20.65
C VAL A 110 -34.21 -3.76 -22.08
N ARG A 111 -33.27 -3.67 -23.03
CA ARG A 111 -33.59 -3.44 -24.43
C ARG A 111 -34.41 -4.57 -25.08
N GLU A 112 -34.14 -5.81 -24.72
CA GLU A 112 -34.93 -6.96 -25.17
C GLU A 112 -36.37 -6.90 -24.65
N MET A 113 -36.56 -6.59 -23.36
CA MET A 113 -37.89 -6.42 -22.76
C MET A 113 -38.67 -5.25 -23.37
N GLU A 114 -38.01 -4.11 -23.64
CA GLU A 114 -38.63 -2.97 -24.33
C GLU A 114 -39.08 -3.33 -25.75
N ASN A 115 -38.25 -4.09 -26.50
CA ASN A 115 -38.60 -4.55 -27.83
C ASN A 115 -39.77 -5.55 -27.83
N GLU A 116 -39.83 -6.45 -26.85
CA GLU A 116 -40.92 -7.40 -26.69
C GLU A 116 -42.24 -6.69 -26.36
N LYS A 117 -42.21 -5.74 -25.42
CA LYS A 117 -43.36 -4.87 -25.11
C LYS A 117 -43.87 -4.14 -26.36
N ASN A 118 -42.97 -3.52 -27.13
CA ASN A 118 -43.33 -2.83 -28.36
C ASN A 118 -43.94 -3.75 -29.44
N ARG A 119 -43.58 -5.05 -29.44
CA ARG A 119 -44.20 -6.04 -30.35
C ARG A 119 -45.61 -6.40 -29.91
N ILE A 120 -45.83 -6.57 -28.60
CA ILE A 120 -47.14 -6.84 -28.03
C ILE A 120 -48.09 -5.67 -28.31
N ASP A 121 -47.65 -4.43 -28.06
CA ASP A 121 -48.44 -3.21 -28.26
C ASP A 121 -48.82 -2.97 -29.73
N ARG A 122 -48.08 -3.52 -30.70
CA ARG A 122 -48.41 -3.46 -32.14
C ARG A 122 -49.31 -4.60 -32.63
N SER A 123 -49.45 -5.65 -31.83
CA SER A 123 -50.23 -6.85 -32.20
C SER A 123 -51.61 -6.87 -31.55
N ALA A 124 -51.87 -5.95 -30.61
CA ALA A 124 -53.18 -5.65 -30.01
C ALA A 124 -53.88 -4.52 -30.78
#